data_AF-A0A346N1U5-F1
#
_entry.id   AF-A0A346N1U5-F1
#
_cell.length_a   1.000
_cell.length_b   1.000
_cell.length_c   1.000
_cell.angle_alpha   90.00
_cell.angle_beta   90.00
_cell.angle_gamma   90.00
#
_symmetry.space_group_name_H-M   'P 1'
#
loop_
_entity.id
_entity.type
_entity.pdbx_description
1 polymer ?
#
loop_
_entity_poly.entity_id
_entity_poly.type
_entity_poly.pdbx_seq_one_letter_code
_entity_poly.pdbx_strand_id
1 'polypeptide(L)'
;MSPGDYVNPGLALVNLEAMSSVKIDFSVPETALPQLHAGQPLNIEFDAWPGERFRGELYAIDPRVADTTRSVGLRARLANSDGRLRPGLFARVRLETGSRAQVVVIPEQAVFPRGEQQFVYVVSEGVAKEREIKLGQREPGRAEVTEGLKAGETIITSGLQKVSPGATVTTAAAPAAAPAAAQKP
;
A
#
# COMPACT_ATOMS: atom_id res chain seq x y z
N MET A 1 -19.58 -33.77 41.30
CA MET A 1 -18.33 -34.55 41.30
C MET A 1 -18.32 -35.37 42.59
N SER A 2 -18.51 -36.68 42.50
CA SER A 2 -18.46 -37.59 43.66
C SER A 2 -17.06 -38.23 43.76
N PRO A 3 -16.57 -38.60 44.96
CA PRO A 3 -15.26 -39.22 45.11
C PRO A 3 -15.30 -40.68 44.62
N GLY A 4 -14.55 -41.01 43.57
CA GLY A 4 -14.46 -42.38 43.06
C GLY A 4 -13.88 -42.57 41.66
N ASP A 5 -13.68 -41.52 40.86
CA ASP A 5 -13.18 -41.69 39.50
C ASP A 5 -11.64 -41.77 39.44
N TYR A 6 -11.16 -42.86 38.83
CA TYR A 6 -9.78 -43.11 38.48
C TYR A 6 -9.39 -42.15 37.35
N VAL A 7 -8.62 -41.10 37.66
CA VAL A 7 -8.17 -40.13 36.65
C VAL A 7 -6.90 -40.64 35.96
N ASN A 8 -7.01 -40.87 34.65
CA ASN A 8 -5.87 -41.18 33.79
C ASN A 8 -4.97 -39.94 33.67
N PRO A 9 -3.67 -39.97 34.03
CA PRO A 9 -2.79 -38.82 33.86
C PRO A 9 -2.45 -38.66 32.38
N GLY A 10 -3.18 -37.78 31.70
CA GLY A 10 -3.03 -37.53 30.26
C GLY A 10 -4.04 -36.56 29.65
N LEU A 11 -5.02 -36.06 30.42
CA LEU A 11 -5.81 -34.91 29.97
C LEU A 11 -4.94 -33.66 30.04
N ALA A 12 -4.69 -33.03 28.89
CA ALA A 12 -4.26 -31.64 28.83
C ALA A 12 -5.34 -30.78 29.51
N LEU A 13 -5.16 -30.48 30.80
CA LEU A 13 -6.16 -29.80 31.63
C LEU A 13 -6.17 -28.28 31.47
N VAL A 14 -5.28 -27.71 30.65
CA VAL A 14 -5.27 -26.28 30.35
C VAL A 14 -4.82 -26.08 28.91
N ASN A 15 -5.72 -25.63 28.04
CA ASN A 15 -5.28 -24.98 26.81
C ASN A 15 -4.81 -23.59 27.25
N LEU A 16 -3.49 -23.39 27.40
CA LEU A 16 -2.93 -22.03 27.45
C LEU A 16 -3.08 -21.45 26.04
N GLU A 17 -4.30 -21.10 25.67
CA GLU A 17 -4.56 -20.31 24.47
C GLU A 17 -3.94 -18.96 24.76
N ALA A 18 -2.77 -18.71 24.19
CA ALA A 18 -2.17 -17.39 24.15
C ALA A 18 -3.09 -16.46 23.33
N MET A 19 -4.18 -15.98 23.96
CA MET A 19 -5.12 -15.03 23.38
C MET A 19 -4.48 -13.66 23.13
N SER A 20 -3.23 -13.46 23.57
CA SER A 20 -2.43 -12.25 23.34
C SER A 20 -2.10 -12.01 21.86
N SER A 21 -2.18 -13.04 21.01
CA SER A 21 -1.95 -12.89 19.57
C SER A 21 -2.97 -13.66 18.75
N VAL A 22 -3.61 -13.00 17.80
CA VAL A 22 -4.53 -13.60 16.84
C VAL A 22 -3.80 -13.83 15.52
N LYS A 23 -4.08 -14.97 14.90
CA LYS A 23 -3.59 -15.32 13.56
C LYS A 23 -4.68 -15.04 12.55
N ILE A 24 -4.28 -14.55 11.38
CA ILE A 24 -5.17 -14.29 10.26
C ILE A 24 -4.61 -15.03 9.06
N ASP A 25 -5.41 -15.94 8.52
CA ASP A 25 -5.14 -16.63 7.26
C ASP A 25 -5.94 -15.93 6.15
N PHE A 26 -5.27 -15.55 5.07
CA PHE A 26 -5.89 -14.91 3.91
C PHE A 26 -5.16 -15.31 2.63
N SER A 27 -5.77 -15.10 1.48
CA SER A 27 -5.16 -15.41 0.19
C SER A 27 -5.11 -14.20 -0.73
N VAL A 28 -4.09 -14.16 -1.57
CA VAL A 28 -3.91 -13.11 -2.60
C VAL A 28 -3.57 -13.75 -3.94
N PRO A 29 -3.84 -13.07 -5.07
CA PRO A 29 -3.46 -13.56 -6.39
C PRO A 29 -1.94 -13.72 -6.52
N GLU A 30 -1.49 -14.69 -7.33
CA GLU A 30 -0.07 -14.93 -7.62
C GLU A 30 0.67 -13.68 -8.14
N THR A 31 -0.03 -12.78 -8.83
CA THR A 31 0.53 -11.54 -9.38
C THR A 31 1.07 -10.59 -8.32
N ALA A 32 0.62 -10.72 -7.07
CA ALA A 32 1.08 -9.92 -5.94
C ALA A 32 2.38 -10.47 -5.31
N LEU A 33 2.75 -11.74 -5.57
CA LEU A 33 3.92 -12.41 -4.98
C LEU A 33 5.22 -11.57 -4.97
N PRO A 34 5.59 -10.86 -6.05
CA PRO A 34 6.85 -10.11 -6.09
C PRO A 34 6.93 -8.97 -5.05
N GLN A 35 5.79 -8.55 -4.49
CA GLN A 35 5.68 -7.44 -3.55
C GLN A 35 5.52 -7.91 -2.10
N LEU A 36 5.49 -9.22 -1.85
CA LEU A 36 5.21 -9.82 -0.55
C LEU A 36 6.49 -10.31 0.12
N HIS A 37 6.70 -9.88 1.36
CA HIS A 37 7.83 -10.33 2.16
C HIS A 37 7.42 -10.55 3.61
N ALA A 38 8.03 -11.53 4.29
CA ALA A 38 7.84 -11.71 5.72
C ALA A 38 8.34 -10.47 6.48
N GLY A 39 7.64 -10.10 7.55
CA GLY A 39 7.86 -8.85 8.30
C GLY A 39 7.11 -7.63 7.76
N GLN A 40 6.38 -7.77 6.65
CA GLN A 40 5.64 -6.66 6.06
C GLN A 40 4.49 -6.21 6.96
N PRO A 41 4.37 -4.90 7.23
CA PRO A 41 3.24 -4.36 7.99
C PRO A 41 1.96 -4.46 7.17
N LEU A 42 0.85 -4.72 7.87
CA LEU A 42 -0.47 -4.80 7.28
C LEU A 42 -1.50 -4.13 8.19
N ASN A 43 -2.49 -3.52 7.55
CA ASN A 43 -3.63 -2.92 8.24
C ASN A 43 -4.83 -3.85 8.10
N ILE A 44 -5.50 -4.11 9.21
CA ILE A 44 -6.63 -5.02 9.30
C ILE A 44 -7.82 -4.23 9.82
N GLU A 45 -8.93 -4.33 9.11
CA GLU A 45 -10.22 -3.75 9.52
C GLU A 45 -11.17 -4.93 9.78
N PHE A 46 -11.87 -4.92 10.92
CA PHE A 46 -12.88 -5.94 11.24
C PHE A 46 -14.27 -5.33 11.12
N ASP A 47 -15.23 -6.09 10.60
CA ASP A 47 -16.61 -5.62 10.46
C ASP A 47 -17.28 -5.32 11.81
N ALA A 48 -16.79 -5.94 12.89
CA ALA A 48 -17.24 -5.69 14.26
C ALA A 48 -16.86 -4.29 14.78
N TRP A 49 -15.83 -3.65 14.20
CA TRP A 49 -15.39 -2.29 14.55
C TRP A 49 -15.08 -1.48 13.30
N PRO A 50 -16.11 -1.01 12.58
CA PRO A 50 -15.93 -0.20 11.38
C PRO A 50 -15.13 1.08 11.70
N GLY A 51 -14.05 1.33 10.95
CA GLY A 51 -13.18 2.50 11.14
C GLY A 51 -11.99 2.27 12.07
N GLU A 52 -12.00 1.21 12.90
CA GLU A 52 -10.85 0.86 13.73
C GLU A 52 -9.85 0.02 12.91
N ARG A 53 -8.60 0.49 12.81
CA ARG A 53 -7.52 -0.18 12.07
C ARG A 53 -6.56 -0.85 13.05
N PHE A 54 -6.39 -2.14 12.86
CA PHE A 54 -5.47 -2.96 13.63
C PHE A 54 -4.20 -3.21 12.81
N ARG A 55 -3.04 -2.97 13.42
CA ARG A 55 -1.74 -3.24 12.76
C ARG A 55 -1.29 -4.66 13.05
N GLY A 56 -1.08 -5.43 11.99
CA GLY A 56 -0.47 -6.75 12.06
C GLY A 56 0.80 -6.83 11.23
N GLU A 57 1.39 -8.02 11.23
CA GLU A 57 2.62 -8.34 10.52
C GLU A 57 2.47 -9.66 9.78
N LEU A 58 2.86 -9.68 8.50
CA LEU A 58 2.93 -10.89 7.70
C LEU A 58 4.09 -11.75 8.18
N TYR A 59 3.84 -12.94 8.74
CA TYR A 59 4.90 -13.79 9.28
C TYR A 59 5.18 -15.04 8.43
N ALA A 60 4.22 -15.47 7.61
CA ALA A 60 4.41 -16.62 6.73
C ALA A 60 3.68 -16.45 5.39
N ILE A 61 4.34 -16.94 4.34
CA ILE A 61 3.83 -17.04 2.97
C ILE A 61 3.84 -18.53 2.65
N ASP A 62 2.71 -19.09 2.22
CA ASP A 62 2.64 -20.49 1.79
C ASP A 62 3.50 -20.66 0.52
N PRO A 63 4.45 -21.61 0.48
CA PRO A 63 5.26 -21.85 -0.70
C PRO A 63 4.45 -22.40 -1.88
N ARG A 64 3.23 -22.91 -1.66
CA ARG A 64 2.39 -23.47 -2.71
C ARG A 64 1.36 -22.45 -3.19
N VAL A 65 1.26 -22.31 -4.51
CA VAL A 65 0.16 -21.62 -5.18
C VAL A 65 -0.97 -22.63 -5.36
N ALA A 66 -2.19 -22.27 -4.97
CA ALA A 66 -3.35 -23.13 -5.20
C ALA A 66 -3.71 -23.12 -6.70
N ASP A 67 -3.55 -24.26 -7.39
CA ASP A 67 -3.73 -24.37 -8.84
C ASP A 67 -5.15 -23.98 -9.32
N THR A 68 -6.16 -24.23 -8.48
CA THR A 68 -7.58 -23.95 -8.81
C THR A 68 -7.90 -22.46 -8.81
N THR A 69 -7.28 -21.68 -7.92
CA THR A 69 -7.60 -20.26 -7.69
C THR A 69 -6.45 -19.31 -8.02
N ARG A 70 -5.29 -19.84 -8.43
CA ARG A 70 -4.04 -19.08 -8.67
C ARG A 70 -3.73 -18.10 -7.53
N SER A 71 -3.98 -18.54 -6.32
CA SER A 71 -3.86 -17.73 -5.11
C SER A 71 -2.84 -18.34 -4.16
N VAL A 72 -2.18 -17.49 -3.40
CA VAL A 72 -1.17 -17.86 -2.41
C VAL A 72 -1.74 -17.64 -1.03
N GLY A 73 -1.62 -18.65 -0.17
CA GLY A 73 -2.01 -18.56 1.23
C GLY A 73 -1.00 -17.73 2.03
N LEU A 74 -1.48 -16.82 2.86
CA LEU A 74 -0.68 -15.92 3.68
C LEU A 74 -1.14 -16.01 5.13
N ARG A 75 -0.20 -15.87 6.06
CA ARG A 75 -0.49 -15.81 7.50
C ARG A 75 0.08 -14.58 8.15
N ALA A 76 -0.79 -13.81 8.77
CA ALA A 76 -0.44 -12.65 9.57
C ALA A 76 -0.65 -12.89 11.06
N ARG A 77 0.10 -12.16 11.87
CA ARG A 77 -0.07 -12.09 13.32
C ARG A 77 -0.52 -10.69 13.71
N LEU A 78 -1.45 -10.61 14.64
CA LEU A 78 -1.97 -9.38 15.21
C LEU A 78 -1.93 -9.47 16.72
N ALA A 79 -1.46 -8.40 17.38
CA ALA A 79 -1.54 -8.28 18.83
C ALA A 79 -2.99 -8.12 19.27
N ASN A 80 -3.40 -8.88 20.27
CA ASN A 80 -4.74 -8.86 20.86
C ASN A 80 -4.63 -8.60 22.37
N SER A 81 -3.91 -7.54 22.74
CA SER A 81 -3.65 -7.17 24.13
C SER A 81 -4.95 -6.94 24.93
N ASP A 82 -5.98 -6.43 24.25
CA ASP A 82 -7.27 -6.09 24.86
C ASP A 82 -8.26 -7.27 24.87
N GLY A 83 -7.89 -8.44 24.30
CA GLY A 83 -8.74 -9.63 24.25
C GLY A 83 -10.03 -9.48 23.41
N ARG A 84 -10.19 -8.35 22.71
CA ARG A 84 -11.39 -8.02 21.94
C ARG A 84 -11.52 -8.87 20.68
N LEU A 85 -10.40 -9.27 20.09
CA LEU A 85 -10.39 -10.02 18.84
C LEU A 85 -10.70 -11.49 19.10
N ARG A 86 -11.84 -11.94 18.58
CA ARG A 86 -12.29 -13.33 18.69
C ARG A 86 -12.02 -14.09 17.38
N PRO A 87 -11.61 -15.37 17.45
CA PRO A 87 -11.55 -16.23 16.27
C PRO A 87 -12.90 -16.31 15.56
N GLY A 88 -12.88 -16.46 14.24
CA GLY A 88 -14.09 -16.59 13.41
C GLY A 88 -14.67 -15.27 12.88
N LEU A 89 -14.07 -14.12 13.24
CA LEU A 89 -14.44 -12.83 12.64
C LEU A 89 -13.95 -12.72 11.19
N PHE A 90 -14.76 -12.08 10.35
CA PHE A 90 -14.32 -11.62 9.05
C PHE A 90 -13.47 -10.36 9.18
N ALA A 91 -12.36 -10.33 8.44
CA ALA A 91 -11.40 -9.26 8.45
C ALA A 91 -11.04 -8.86 7.02
N ARG A 92 -10.90 -7.55 6.80
CA ARG A 92 -10.36 -6.98 5.57
C ARG A 92 -8.91 -6.61 5.79
N VAL A 93 -8.02 -7.28 5.07
CA VAL A 93 -6.58 -7.03 5.15
C VAL A 93 -6.16 -6.11 4.01
N ARG A 94 -5.43 -5.04 4.34
CA ARG A 94 -4.75 -4.16 3.40
C ARG A 94 -3.26 -4.30 3.60
N LEU A 95 -2.57 -4.80 2.59
CA LEU A 95 -1.13 -4.97 2.60
C LEU A 95 -0.49 -3.68 2.10
N GLU A 96 0.45 -3.15 2.88
CA GLU A 96 1.26 -2.02 2.46
C GLU A 96 2.36 -2.53 1.54
N THR A 97 2.05 -2.75 0.27
CA THR A 97 3.04 -3.01 -0.78
C THR A 97 3.83 -1.72 -0.95
N GLY A 98 5.03 -1.68 -0.36
CA GLY A 98 5.74 -0.44 -0.04
C GLY A 98 5.66 0.62 -1.15
N SER A 99 5.41 1.87 -0.77
CA SER A 99 5.67 3.00 -1.66
C SER A 99 7.12 2.90 -2.11
N ARG A 100 7.37 2.89 -3.41
CA ARG A 100 8.72 3.05 -3.93
C ARG A 100 9.23 4.36 -3.34
N ALA A 101 10.12 4.31 -2.35
CA ALA A 101 10.41 5.46 -1.48
C ALA A 101 11.06 6.66 -2.20
N GLN A 102 11.27 6.56 -3.51
CA GLN A 102 11.96 7.53 -4.35
C GLN A 102 11.25 7.80 -5.69
N VAL A 103 9.92 7.58 -5.79
CA VAL A 103 9.16 8.05 -6.97
C VAL A 103 8.49 9.40 -6.69
N VAL A 104 8.56 10.30 -7.67
CA VAL A 104 7.86 11.58 -7.63
C VAL A 104 6.50 11.41 -8.28
N VAL A 105 5.42 11.70 -7.57
CA VAL A 105 4.06 11.61 -8.12
C VAL A 105 3.67 12.94 -8.74
N ILE A 106 3.28 12.91 -10.01
CA ILE A 106 2.82 14.08 -10.75
C ILE A 106 1.42 13.86 -11.33
N PRO A 107 0.64 14.92 -11.60
CA PRO A 107 -0.60 14.78 -12.35
C PRO A 107 -0.33 14.25 -13.76
N GLU A 108 -1.09 13.25 -14.22
CA GLU A 108 -0.88 12.65 -15.56
C GLU A 108 -0.97 13.68 -16.69
N GLN A 109 -1.86 14.67 -16.53
CA GLN A 109 -2.04 15.81 -17.44
C GLN A 109 -0.80 16.70 -17.63
N ALA A 110 0.21 16.59 -16.77
CA ALA A 110 1.48 17.32 -16.91
C ALA A 110 2.48 16.62 -17.85
N VAL A 111 2.23 15.35 -18.16
CA VAL A 111 3.10 14.54 -19.02
C VAL A 111 2.62 14.67 -20.46
N PHE A 112 3.54 14.96 -21.36
CA PHE A 112 3.29 14.92 -22.80
C PHE A 112 4.20 13.89 -23.47
N PRO A 113 3.64 12.95 -24.24
CA PRO A 113 4.44 11.99 -25.00
C PRO A 113 5.06 12.65 -26.24
N ARG A 114 6.29 12.28 -26.57
CA ARG A 114 6.91 12.58 -27.86
C ARG A 114 7.60 11.31 -28.37
N GLY A 115 6.95 10.65 -29.33
CA GLY A 115 7.35 9.32 -29.78
C GLY A 115 7.14 8.28 -28.66
N GLU A 116 8.18 7.51 -28.35
CA GLU A 116 8.17 6.52 -27.25
C GLU A 116 8.59 7.12 -25.90
N GLN A 117 9.11 8.35 -25.89
CA GLN A 117 9.59 9.03 -24.69
C GLN A 117 8.52 9.92 -24.06
N GLN A 118 8.65 10.16 -22.76
CA GLN A 118 7.72 10.97 -21.98
C GLN A 118 8.46 12.20 -21.46
N PHE A 119 7.81 13.36 -21.56
CA PHE A 119 8.41 14.64 -21.20
C PHE A 119 7.50 15.41 -20.26
N VAL A 120 8.12 16.27 -19.46
CA VAL A 120 7.47 17.27 -18.61
C VAL A 120 8.17 18.62 -18.76
N TYR A 121 7.45 19.70 -18.53
CA TYR A 121 8.05 21.03 -18.42
C TYR A 121 8.27 21.39 -16.95
N VAL A 122 9.54 21.60 -16.59
CA VAL A 122 9.96 22.09 -15.28
C VAL A 122 10.19 23.60 -15.36
N VAL A 123 9.64 24.34 -14.41
CA VAL A 123 9.83 25.79 -14.31
C VAL A 123 11.07 26.08 -13.46
N SER A 124 12.04 26.76 -14.05
CA SER A 124 13.27 27.21 -13.39
C SER A 124 13.44 28.69 -13.69
N GLU A 125 13.43 29.53 -12.65
CA GLU A 125 13.58 30.99 -12.78
C GLU A 125 12.53 31.65 -13.72
N GLY A 126 11.30 31.12 -13.74
CA GLY A 126 10.22 31.62 -14.61
C GLY A 126 10.27 31.14 -16.06
N VAL A 127 11.23 30.29 -16.40
CA VAL A 127 11.39 29.70 -17.74
C VAL A 127 11.01 28.22 -17.74
N ALA A 128 10.18 27.81 -18.70
CA ALA A 128 9.83 26.40 -18.90
C ALA A 128 10.96 25.65 -19.61
N LYS A 129 11.55 24.66 -18.94
CA LYS A 129 12.55 23.75 -19.50
C LYS A 129 11.95 22.36 -19.67
N GLU A 130 12.09 21.81 -20.87
CA GLU A 130 11.69 20.44 -21.15
C GLU A 130 12.64 19.45 -20.46
N ARG A 131 12.07 18.38 -19.90
CA ARG A 131 12.82 17.30 -19.26
C ARG A 131 12.22 15.96 -19.65
N GLU A 132 13.06 15.06 -20.12
CA GLU A 132 12.69 13.65 -20.32
C GLU A 132 12.51 12.98 -18.95
N ILE A 133 11.44 12.21 -18.82
CA ILE A 133 11.12 11.44 -17.62
C ILE A 133 10.83 9.99 -17.99
N LYS A 134 11.04 9.10 -17.02
CA LYS A 134 10.52 7.74 -17.07
C LYS A 134 9.36 7.61 -16.11
N LEU A 135 8.21 7.17 -16.60
CA LEU A 135 7.07 6.83 -15.75
C LEU A 135 7.18 5.39 -15.23
N GLY A 136 6.73 5.22 -13.98
CA GLY A 136 6.47 3.95 -13.33
C GLY A 136 4.98 3.62 -13.37
N GLN A 137 4.37 3.45 -12.20
CA GLN A 137 2.94 3.14 -12.11
C GLN A 137 2.09 4.35 -12.49
N ARG A 138 0.99 4.09 -13.19
CA ARG A 138 -0.06 5.07 -13.48
C ARG A 138 -1.32 4.71 -12.72
N GLU A 139 -1.81 5.68 -11.97
CA GLU A 139 -3.13 5.67 -11.35
C GLU A 139 -4.04 6.66 -12.09
N PRO A 140 -5.37 6.49 -12.06
CA PRO A 140 -6.29 7.46 -12.64
C PRO A 140 -6.02 8.88 -12.09
N GLY A 141 -5.51 9.77 -12.95
CA GLY A 141 -5.19 11.17 -12.62
C GLY A 141 -3.79 11.42 -12.04
N ARG A 142 -2.99 10.38 -11.76
CA ARG A 142 -1.63 10.51 -11.20
C ARG A 142 -0.66 9.54 -11.88
N ALA A 143 0.57 10.00 -12.12
CA ALA A 143 1.63 9.18 -12.67
C ALA A 143 2.87 9.25 -11.77
N GLU A 144 3.45 8.10 -11.48
CA GLU A 144 4.73 8.01 -10.77
C GLU A 144 5.87 8.25 -11.75
N VAL A 145 6.81 9.13 -11.41
CA VAL A 145 8.06 9.35 -12.13
C VAL A 145 9.18 8.61 -11.40
N THR A 146 9.81 7.67 -12.10
CA THR A 146 10.94 6.89 -11.59
C THR A 146 12.28 7.56 -11.82
N GLU A 147 12.42 8.29 -12.93
CA GLU A 147 13.65 9.00 -13.29
C GLU A 147 13.34 10.33 -13.98
N GLY A 148 14.24 11.31 -13.82
CA GLY A 148 14.20 12.58 -14.55
C GLY A 148 13.65 13.78 -13.78
N LEU A 149 12.97 13.55 -12.65
CA LEU A 149 12.37 14.59 -11.81
C LEU A 149 12.74 14.42 -10.33
N LYS A 150 12.92 15.55 -9.62
CA LYS A 150 13.19 15.58 -8.17
C LYS A 150 12.00 16.16 -7.41
N ALA A 151 11.80 15.69 -6.17
CA ALA A 151 10.80 16.25 -5.28
C ALA A 151 11.10 17.74 -5.02
N GLY A 152 10.06 18.59 -5.11
CA GLY A 152 10.16 20.04 -4.93
C GLY A 152 10.30 20.85 -6.22
N GLU A 153 10.44 20.21 -7.38
CA GLU A 153 10.45 20.91 -8.67
C GLU A 153 9.03 21.36 -9.07
N THR A 154 8.91 22.57 -9.61
CA THR A 154 7.64 23.10 -10.10
C THR A 154 7.43 22.67 -11.55
N ILE A 155 6.29 22.04 -11.84
CA ILE A 155 5.94 21.55 -13.17
C ILE A 155 4.70 22.24 -13.73
N ILE A 156 4.59 22.27 -15.05
CA ILE A 156 3.41 22.81 -15.73
C ILE A 156 2.36 21.71 -15.88
N THR A 157 1.20 21.89 -15.25
CA THR A 157 0.09 20.92 -15.28
C THR A 157 -0.99 21.28 -16.31
N SER A 158 -1.03 22.52 -16.78
CA SER A 158 -2.09 23.02 -17.65
C SER A 158 -1.53 24.01 -18.67
N GLY A 159 -2.09 24.00 -19.88
CA GLY A 159 -1.62 24.88 -20.96
C GLY A 159 -0.44 24.34 -21.77
N LEU A 160 -0.11 23.05 -21.67
CA LEU A 160 0.97 22.40 -22.42
C LEU A 160 0.92 22.65 -23.93
N GLN A 161 -0.29 22.76 -24.51
CA GLN A 161 -0.48 23.06 -25.95
C GLN A 161 0.00 24.46 -26.37
N LYS A 162 0.14 25.39 -25.42
CA LYS A 162 0.56 26.78 -25.68
C LYS A 162 1.98 27.08 -25.19
N VAL A 163 2.66 26.10 -24.58
CA VAL A 163 4.01 26.26 -24.02
C VAL A 163 5.03 25.67 -24.98
N SER A 164 5.97 26.50 -25.44
CA SER A 164 7.16 26.07 -26.17
C SER A 164 8.38 26.04 -25.24
N PRO A 165 9.42 25.24 -25.53
CA PRO A 165 10.66 25.25 -24.77
C PRO A 165 11.25 26.67 -24.70
N GLY A 166 11.51 27.18 -23.49
CA GLY A 166 12.02 28.55 -23.27
C GLY A 166 10.95 29.63 -23.14
N ALA A 167 9.65 29.29 -23.15
CA ALA A 167 8.59 30.25 -22.91
C ALA A 167 8.60 30.76 -21.45
N THR A 168 8.42 32.08 -21.30
CA THR A 168 8.16 32.72 -20.01
C THR A 168 6.77 32.34 -19.53
N VAL A 169 6.68 31.73 -18.35
CA VAL A 169 5.40 31.28 -17.78
C VAL A 169 5.08 32.09 -16.53
N THR A 170 3.87 32.64 -16.48
CA THR A 170 3.31 33.19 -15.24
C THR A 170 2.64 32.05 -14.49
N THR A 171 3.12 31.75 -13.28
CA THR A 171 2.51 30.75 -12.40
C THR A 171 1.10 31.23 -12.02
N ALA A 172 0.08 30.61 -12.60
CA ALA A 172 -1.22 30.57 -11.93
C ALA A 172 -1.03 29.69 -10.69
N ALA A 173 -1.38 30.22 -9.52
CA ALA A 173 -1.21 29.55 -8.24
C ALA A 173 -1.60 28.07 -8.34
N ALA A 174 -0.67 27.19 -7.95
CA ALA A 174 -0.88 25.76 -7.98
C ALA A 174 -2.21 25.41 -7.30
N PRO A 175 -3.07 24.56 -7.89
CA PRO A 175 -4.04 23.86 -7.06
C PRO A 175 -3.20 23.11 -6.04
N ALA A 176 -3.40 23.48 -4.76
CA ALA A 176 -2.66 22.93 -3.63
C ALA A 176 -2.47 21.44 -3.86
N ALA A 177 -1.20 21.01 -3.91
CA ALA A 177 -0.85 19.60 -4.01
C ALA A 177 -1.77 18.87 -3.05
N ALA A 178 -2.71 18.09 -3.60
CA ALA A 178 -3.66 17.37 -2.78
C ALA A 178 -2.79 16.58 -1.81
N PRO A 179 -2.91 16.80 -0.48
CA PRO A 179 -2.07 16.14 0.46
C PRO A 179 -2.17 14.66 0.14
N ALA A 180 -1.02 14.02 -0.07
CA ALA A 180 -0.94 12.56 -0.07
C ALA A 180 -1.81 12.12 1.09
N ALA A 181 -2.94 11.49 0.78
CA ALA A 181 -4.07 11.44 1.67
C ALA A 181 -3.63 10.77 2.98
N ALA A 182 -3.24 11.59 3.94
CA ALA A 182 -3.41 11.33 5.35
C ALA A 182 -4.93 11.24 5.51
N GLN A 183 -5.47 10.04 5.27
CA GLN A 183 -6.78 9.67 5.75
C GLN A 183 -6.68 9.69 7.28
N LYS A 184 -6.89 10.88 7.82
CA LYS A 184 -7.13 11.16 9.24
C LYS A 184 -8.52 10.62 9.62
N PRO A 185 -8.76 10.46 10.92
CA PRO A 185 -9.14 9.23 11.61
C PRO A 185 -10.60 8.79 11.42
#